data_AF-A0A914V4B3-F1
#
_entry.id   AF-A0A914V4B3-F1
#
_cell.length_a   1.000
_cell.length_b   1.000
_cell.length_c   1.000
_cell.angle_alpha   90.00
_cell.angle_beta   90.00
_cell.angle_gamma   90.00
#
_symmetry.space_group_name_H-M   'P 1'
#
loop_
_entity.id
_entity.type
_entity.pdbx_description
1 polymer ?
#
loop_
_entity_poly.entity_id
_entity_poly.type
_entity_poly.pdbx_seq_one_letter_code
_entity_poly.pdbx_strand_id
1 'polypeptide(L)'
;MTGAFAFIITGFFFLPMFFELKTTSIYEYFEHRFHSRTMRRMCATIFILNTVFYMSVVIYAPSVALSGLTNVGTWVFILVVGSVGTLYTTIGGLKAVVWADTLQAFFMYSGVGVLIVKGVNDAGGLERIWHVAIESGRVGDLNRWNPNP
;
A
#
# COMPACT_ATOMS: atom_id res chain seq x y z
N MET A 1 2.24 -6.73 -14.77
CA MET A 1 3.56 -7.34 -15.10
C MET A 1 4.73 -6.38 -14.87
N THR A 2 4.63 -5.09 -15.17
CA THR A 2 5.71 -4.08 -14.95
C THR A 2 6.17 -3.95 -13.49
N GLY A 3 5.26 -4.02 -12.51
CA GLY A 3 5.60 -3.87 -11.09
C GLY A 3 6.52 -4.98 -10.55
N ALA A 4 6.30 -6.24 -10.91
CA ALA A 4 7.11 -7.36 -10.43
C ALA A 4 8.56 -7.27 -10.94
N PHE A 5 8.75 -6.92 -12.21
CA PHE A 5 10.08 -6.67 -12.76
C PHE A 5 10.77 -5.48 -12.09
N ALA A 6 10.04 -4.38 -11.82
CA ALA A 6 10.59 -3.23 -11.10
C ALA A 6 11.05 -3.61 -9.68
N PHE A 7 10.26 -4.39 -8.94
CA PHE A 7 10.66 -4.89 -7.61
C PHE A 7 11.91 -5.75 -7.65
N ILE A 8 12.03 -6.66 -8.61
CA ILE A 8 13.20 -7.53 -8.77
C ILE A 8 14.45 -6.69 -9.09
N ILE A 9 14.33 -5.74 -10.03
CA ILE A 9 15.45 -4.85 -10.41
C ILE A 9 15.87 -3.98 -9.22
N THR A 10 14.92 -3.36 -8.51
CA THR A 10 15.22 -2.53 -7.33
C THR A 10 15.87 -3.36 -6.22
N GLY A 11 15.36 -4.57 -5.95
CA GLY A 11 15.90 -5.46 -4.92
C GLY A 11 17.32 -5.94 -5.22
N PHE A 12 17.64 -6.28 -6.47
CA PHE A 12 18.96 -6.83 -6.82
C PHE A 12 20.01 -5.76 -7.13
N PHE A 13 19.64 -4.60 -7.69
CA PHE A 13 20.61 -3.58 -8.08
C PHE A 13 20.73 -2.45 -7.06
N PHE A 14 19.60 -1.93 -6.56
CA PHE A 14 19.61 -0.75 -5.69
C PHE A 14 19.89 -1.13 -4.24
N LEU A 15 19.36 -2.26 -3.76
CA LEU A 15 19.57 -2.70 -2.37
C LEU A 15 21.05 -2.92 -2.01
N PRO A 16 21.87 -3.66 -2.78
CA PRO A 16 23.30 -3.82 -2.44
C PRO A 16 24.06 -2.49 -2.53
N MET A 17 23.73 -1.65 -3.52
CA MET A 17 24.33 -0.32 -3.66
C MET A 17 24.09 0.56 -2.43
N PHE A 18 22.88 0.57 -1.85
CA PHE A 18 22.61 1.35 -0.64
C PHE A 18 23.28 0.76 0.61
N PHE A 19 23.37 -0.57 0.70
CA PHE A 19 24.01 -1.24 1.85
C PHE A 19 25.52 -1.01 1.90
N GLU A 20 26.21 -0.99 0.76
CA GLU A 20 27.65 -0.75 0.70
C GLU A 20 28.05 0.67 1.11
N LEU A 21 27.19 1.67 0.84
CA LEU A 21 27.46 3.07 1.18
C LEU A 21 27.12 3.45 2.63
N LYS A 22 26.56 2.53 3.45
CA LYS A 22 26.19 2.76 4.86
C LYS A 22 25.41 4.06 5.12
N THR A 23 24.72 4.58 4.11
CA THR A 23 23.92 5.80 4.24
C THR A 23 22.58 5.45 4.86
N THR A 24 22.16 6.23 5.86
CA THR A 24 20.91 5.94 6.59
C THR A 24 19.69 6.49 5.83
N SER A 25 19.92 7.36 4.84
CA SER A 25 18.88 7.97 4.02
C SER A 25 19.30 8.09 2.55
N ILE A 26 18.37 7.86 1.62
CA ILE A 26 18.57 8.04 0.16
C ILE A 26 19.03 9.48 -0.15
N TYR A 27 18.62 10.47 0.65
CA TYR A 27 19.06 11.86 0.46
C TYR A 27 20.51 12.11 0.88
N GLU A 28 21.05 11.30 1.78
CA GLU A 28 22.47 11.33 2.18
C GLU A 28 23.36 10.79 1.05
N TYR A 29 22.86 9.80 0.31
CA TYR A 29 23.49 9.37 -0.95
C TYR A 29 23.55 10.51 -1.98
N PHE A 30 22.46 11.27 -2.14
CA PHE A 30 22.46 12.45 -3.02
C PHE A 30 23.42 13.56 -2.55
N GLU A 31 23.57 13.76 -1.24
CA GLU A 31 24.58 14.70 -0.70
C GLU A 31 26.00 14.25 -1.07
N HIS A 32 26.32 12.97 -0.90
CA HIS A 32 27.64 12.43 -1.26
C HIS A 32 27.94 12.53 -2.76
N ARG A 33 26.92 12.39 -3.62
CA ARG A 33 27.10 12.47 -5.07
C ARG A 33 27.25 13.91 -5.59
N PHE A 34 26.49 14.86 -5.04
CA PHE A 34 26.43 16.25 -5.51
C PHE A 34 27.21 17.25 -4.64
N HIS A 35 27.82 16.79 -3.53
CA HIS A 35 28.60 17.58 -2.57
C HIS A 35 27.88 18.83 -2.02
N SER A 36 26.53 18.84 -2.05
CA SER A 36 25.72 20.01 -1.67
C SER A 36 24.72 19.68 -0.58
N ARG A 37 24.99 20.23 0.61
CA ARG A 37 24.15 20.11 1.82
C ARG A 37 22.80 20.81 1.66
N THR A 38 22.74 21.85 0.82
CA THR A 38 21.51 22.58 0.50
C THR A 38 20.54 21.72 -0.30
N MET A 39 21.06 20.98 -1.29
CA MET A 39 20.25 20.08 -2.13
C MET A 39 19.62 18.96 -1.30
N ARG A 40 20.36 18.40 -0.33
CA ARG A 40 19.80 17.43 0.63
C ARG A 40 18.58 17.99 1.37
N ARG A 41 18.71 19.19 1.93
CA ARG A 41 17.63 19.82 2.71
C ARG A 41 16.41 20.11 1.83
N MET A 42 16.62 20.58 0.60
CA MET A 42 15.53 20.84 -0.34
C MET A 42 14.79 19.55 -0.73
N CYS A 43 15.51 18.51 -1.15
CA CYS A 43 14.90 17.23 -1.51
C CYS A 43 14.18 16.56 -0.34
N ALA A 44 14.79 16.56 0.85
CA ALA A 44 14.15 16.02 2.06
C ALA A 44 12.88 16.79 2.43
N THR A 45 12.90 18.12 2.35
CA THR A 45 11.72 18.96 2.63
C THR A 45 10.58 18.68 1.65
N ILE A 46 10.88 18.64 0.34
CA ILE A 46 9.90 18.34 -0.70
C ILE A 46 9.29 16.95 -0.48
N PHE A 47 10.12 15.97 -0.12
CA PHE A 47 9.66 14.61 0.15
C PHE A 47 8.77 14.51 1.39
N ILE A 48 9.16 15.15 2.49
CA ILE A 48 8.35 15.19 3.72
C ILE A 48 7.01 15.87 3.41
N LEU A 49 7.01 16.98 2.68
CA LEU A 49 5.81 17.67 2.27
C LEU A 49 4.89 16.76 1.44
N ASN A 50 5.44 16.10 0.42
CA ASN A 50 4.69 15.16 -0.41
C ASN A 50 4.12 14.00 0.42
N THR A 51 4.91 13.46 1.34
CA THR A 51 4.50 12.38 2.26
C THR A 51 3.34 12.82 3.15
N VAL A 52 3.37 14.03 3.70
CA VAL A 52 2.27 14.57 4.54
C VAL A 52 0.97 14.68 3.73
N PHE A 53 1.03 15.21 2.51
CA PHE A 53 -0.13 15.27 1.63
C PHE A 53 -0.66 13.88 1.28
N TYR A 54 0.22 12.95 0.93
CA TYR A 54 -0.15 11.59 0.61
C TYR A 54 -0.81 10.88 1.81
N MET A 55 -0.21 10.97 2.99
CA MET A 55 -0.73 10.35 4.22
C MET A 55 -2.10 10.92 4.62
N SER A 56 -2.35 12.21 4.35
CA SER A 56 -3.66 12.83 4.57
C SER A 56 -4.76 12.15 3.74
N VAL A 57 -4.47 11.83 2.47
CA VAL A 57 -5.40 11.11 1.60
C VAL A 57 -5.58 9.65 2.06
N VAL A 58 -4.49 9.00 2.46
CA VAL A 58 -4.51 7.60 2.93
C VAL A 58 -5.37 7.43 4.18
N ILE A 59 -5.33 8.35 5.14
CA ILE A 59 -6.17 8.30 6.36
C ILE A 59 -7.63 8.65 6.06
N TYR A 60 -7.88 9.51 5.07
CA TYR A 60 -9.23 9.92 4.69
C TYR A 60 -10.06 8.77 4.12
N ALA A 61 -9.49 7.96 3.22
CA ALA A 61 -10.20 6.85 2.57
C ALA A 61 -10.89 5.86 3.54
N PRO A 62 -10.21 5.26 4.53
CA PRO A 62 -10.85 4.36 5.50
C PRO A 62 -11.80 5.11 6.43
N SER A 63 -11.52 6.37 6.77
CA SER A 63 -12.39 7.18 7.64
C SER A 63 -13.77 7.42 7.03
N VAL A 64 -13.82 7.70 5.71
CA VAL A 64 -15.08 7.87 4.99
C VAL A 64 -15.84 6.54 4.87
N ALA A 65 -15.13 5.44 4.58
CA ALA A 65 -15.73 4.11 4.51
C ALA A 65 -16.36 3.70 5.86
N LEU A 66 -15.69 3.96 6.98
CA LEU A 66 -16.18 3.67 8.34
C LEU A 66 -17.33 4.59 8.78
N SER A 67 -17.28 5.86 8.39
CA SER A 67 -18.36 6.81 8.70
C SER A 67 -19.68 6.39 8.04
N GLY A 68 -19.64 5.87 6.81
CA GLY A 68 -20.82 5.32 6.12
C GLY A 68 -21.46 4.12 6.82
N LEU A 69 -20.68 3.36 7.61
CA LEU A 69 -21.17 2.20 8.34
C LEU A 69 -21.68 2.53 9.75
N THR A 70 -21.12 3.55 10.39
CA THR A 70 -21.29 3.78 11.84
C THR A 70 -22.13 5.02 12.17
N ASN A 71 -22.52 5.84 11.17
CA ASN A 71 -23.19 7.14 11.36
C ASN A 71 -22.42 8.12 12.29
N VAL A 72 -21.16 7.82 12.60
CA VAL A 72 -20.26 8.68 13.37
C VAL A 72 -19.53 9.58 12.38
N GLY A 73 -19.36 10.86 12.75
CA GLY A 73 -18.70 11.84 11.89
C GLY A 73 -17.27 11.42 11.51
N THR A 74 -16.94 11.53 10.22
CA THR A 74 -15.61 11.23 9.65
C THR A 74 -14.46 11.87 10.43
N TRP A 75 -14.70 13.06 11.00
CA TRP A 75 -13.69 13.80 11.74
C TRP A 75 -13.22 13.05 13.02
N VAL A 76 -14.12 12.33 13.68
CA VAL A 76 -13.74 11.53 14.86
C VAL A 76 -12.80 10.39 14.46
N PHE A 77 -13.08 9.72 13.34
CA PHE A 77 -12.24 8.62 12.86
C PHE A 77 -10.84 9.08 12.45
N ILE A 78 -10.73 10.21 11.73
CA ILE A 78 -9.42 10.75 11.33
C ILE A 78 -8.59 11.08 12.57
N LEU A 79 -9.18 11.72 13.59
CA LEU A 79 -8.48 12.04 14.83
C LEU A 79 -8.03 10.79 15.57
N VAL A 80 -8.88 9.76 15.68
CA VAL A 80 -8.55 8.51 16.36
C VAL A 80 -7.42 7.79 15.63
N VAL A 81 -7.56 7.56 14.32
CA VAL A 81 -6.56 6.85 13.50
C VAL A 81 -5.23 7.60 13.50
N GLY A 82 -5.25 8.93 13.32
CA GLY A 82 -4.05 9.75 13.33
C GLY A 82 -3.36 9.78 14.71
N SER A 83 -4.14 9.86 15.79
CA SER A 83 -3.59 9.88 17.16
C SER A 83 -2.98 8.54 17.54
N VAL A 84 -3.70 7.44 17.31
CA VAL A 84 -3.19 6.08 17.57
C VAL A 84 -1.95 5.82 16.71
N GLY A 85 -2.03 6.17 15.41
CA GLY A 85 -0.92 6.17 14.44
C GLY A 85 0.35 6.82 14.97
N THR A 86 0.20 8.06 15.43
CA THR A 86 1.32 8.86 15.95
C THR A 86 1.86 8.25 17.24
N LEU A 87 1.00 7.87 18.18
CA LEU A 87 1.41 7.35 19.49
C LEU A 87 2.26 6.08 19.37
N TYR A 88 1.80 5.08 18.60
CA TYR A 88 2.56 3.84 18.48
C TYR A 88 3.87 4.06 17.69
N THR A 89 3.87 5.00 16.73
CA THR A 89 5.06 5.33 15.96
C THR A 89 6.11 6.04 16.81
N THR A 90 5.69 6.97 17.67
CA THR A 90 6.61 7.70 18.56
C THR A 90 7.19 6.78 19.64
N ILE A 91 6.40 5.88 20.21
CA ILE A 91 6.86 4.99 21.29
C ILE A 91 7.77 3.86 20.77
N GLY A 92 7.40 3.24 19.65
CA GLY A 92 8.06 2.02 19.19
C GLY A 92 9.03 2.19 18.03
N GLY A 93 9.08 3.37 17.41
CA GLY A 93 9.93 3.65 16.25
C GLY A 93 9.63 2.74 15.06
N LEU A 94 10.60 2.61 14.14
CA LEU A 94 10.44 1.84 12.90
C LEU A 94 10.04 0.37 13.15
N LYS A 95 10.56 -0.24 14.23
CA LYS A 95 10.26 -1.64 14.57
C LYS A 95 8.77 -1.84 14.88
N ALA A 96 8.16 -0.96 15.65
CA ALA A 96 6.73 -1.07 15.95
C ALA A 96 5.85 -0.84 14.73
N VAL A 97 6.24 0.09 13.85
CA VAL A 97 5.53 0.32 12.59
C VAL A 97 5.52 -0.95 11.73
N VAL A 98 6.66 -1.64 11.60
CA VAL A 98 6.74 -2.90 10.82
C VAL A 98 5.86 -4.00 11.42
N TRP A 99 5.81 -4.11 12.76
CA TRP A 99 4.92 -5.07 13.43
C TRP A 99 3.45 -4.74 13.21
N ALA A 100 3.06 -3.46 13.30
CA ALA A 100 1.71 -3.02 13.04
C ALA A 100 1.29 -3.28 11.57
N ASP A 101 2.17 -3.00 10.62
CA ASP A 101 1.93 -3.23 9.19
C ASP A 101 1.79 -4.73 8.88
N THR A 102 2.62 -5.57 9.50
CA THR A 102 2.52 -7.04 9.38
C THR A 102 1.16 -7.56 9.87
N LEU A 103 0.70 -7.06 11.02
CA LEU A 103 -0.62 -7.41 11.56
C LEU A 103 -1.76 -6.88 10.66
N GLN A 104 -1.66 -5.64 10.18
CA GLN A 104 -2.64 -5.06 9.26
C GLN A 104 -2.75 -5.87 7.97
N ALA A 105 -1.62 -6.25 7.36
CA ALA A 105 -1.58 -7.10 6.18
C ALA A 105 -2.26 -8.45 6.44
N PHE A 106 -1.94 -9.09 7.58
CA PHE A 106 -2.58 -10.35 7.98
C PHE A 106 -4.11 -10.23 8.05
N PHE A 107 -4.62 -9.21 8.74
CA PHE A 107 -6.07 -8.97 8.82
C PHE A 107 -6.68 -8.68 7.45
N MET A 108 -6.00 -7.91 6.60
CA MET A 108 -6.49 -7.61 5.25
C MET A 108 -6.61 -8.88 4.39
N TYR A 109 -5.59 -9.73 4.37
CA TYR A 109 -5.63 -10.98 3.61
C TYR A 109 -6.65 -11.97 4.15
N SER A 110 -6.75 -12.10 5.49
CA SER A 110 -7.76 -12.96 6.11
C SER A 110 -9.19 -12.49 5.81
N GLY A 111 -9.44 -11.18 5.87
CA GLY A 111 -10.74 -10.59 5.57
C GLY A 111 -11.17 -10.82 4.13
N VAL A 112 -10.25 -10.62 3.18
CA VAL A 112 -10.50 -10.96 1.76
C VAL A 112 -10.77 -12.46 1.58
N GLY A 113 -10.01 -13.33 2.27
CA GLY A 113 -10.24 -14.77 2.23
C GLY A 113 -11.64 -15.17 2.70
N VAL A 114 -12.08 -14.63 3.85
CA VAL A 114 -13.43 -14.88 4.38
C VAL A 114 -14.50 -14.33 3.44
N LEU A 115 -14.30 -13.14 2.88
CA LEU A 115 -15.21 -12.54 1.90
C LEU A 115 -15.36 -13.41 0.65
N ILE A 116 -14.27 -13.98 0.14
CA ILE A 116 -14.32 -14.90 -1.01
C ILE A 116 -15.11 -16.15 -0.65
N VAL A 117 -14.85 -16.78 0.50
CA VAL A 117 -15.55 -18.00 0.92
C VAL A 117 -17.05 -17.74 1.10
N LYS A 118 -17.42 -16.65 1.77
CA LYS A 118 -18.83 -16.27 1.94
C LYS A 118 -19.49 -15.92 0.61
N GLY A 119 -18.81 -15.15 -0.24
CA GLY A 119 -19.30 -14.82 -1.58
C GLY A 119 -19.52 -16.07 -2.45
N VAL A 120 -18.65 -17.07 -2.34
CA VAL A 120 -18.81 -18.37 -3.02
C VAL A 120 -20.02 -19.14 -2.50
N ASN A 121 -20.21 -19.17 -1.19
CA ASN A 121 -21.34 -19.87 -0.60
C ASN A 121 -22.68 -19.22 -0.96
N ASP A 122 -22.76 -17.88 -0.90
CA ASP A 122 -23.98 -17.13 -1.21
C ASP A 122 -24.29 -17.13 -2.72
N ALA A 123 -23.27 -17.23 -3.58
CA ALA A 123 -23.45 -17.39 -5.03
C ALA A 123 -23.89 -18.81 -5.46
N GLY A 124 -23.99 -19.75 -4.51
CA GLY A 124 -24.42 -21.13 -4.79
C GLY A 124 -23.31 -22.05 -5.30
N GLY A 125 -22.04 -21.76 -4.99
CA GLY A 125 -20.88 -22.60 -5.29
C GLY A 125 -19.95 -22.04 -6.37
N LEU A 126 -18.71 -22.55 -6.40
CA LEU A 126 -17.68 -22.16 -7.37
C LEU A 126 -18.11 -22.45 -8.82
N GLU A 127 -18.88 -23.52 -9.03
CA GLU A 127 -19.40 -23.91 -10.34
C GLU A 127 -20.35 -22.85 -10.92
N ARG A 128 -21.25 -22.30 -10.08
CA ARG A 128 -22.18 -21.26 -10.50
C ARG A 128 -21.48 -19.92 -10.75
N ILE A 129 -20.45 -19.59 -9.97
CA ILE A 129 -19.60 -18.42 -10.24
C ILE A 129 -18.85 -18.59 -11.56
N TRP A 130 -18.35 -19.79 -11.85
CA TRP A 130 -17.65 -20.09 -13.10
C TRP A 130 -18.59 -19.98 -14.30
N HIS A 131 -19.81 -20.50 -14.19
CA HIS A 131 -20.85 -20.35 -15.21
C HIS A 131 -21.25 -18.88 -15.42
N VAL A 132 -21.48 -18.13 -14.34
CA VAL A 132 -21.79 -16.68 -14.41
C VAL A 132 -20.60 -15.89 -14.98
N ALA A 133 -19.36 -16.27 -14.69
CA ALA A 133 -18.17 -15.64 -15.26
C ALA A 133 -18.07 -15.89 -16.78
N ILE A 134 -18.44 -17.10 -17.23
CA ILE A 134 -18.50 -17.46 -18.66
C ILE A 134 -19.65 -16.72 -19.36
N GLU A 135 -20.85 -16.70 -18.78
CA GLU A 135 -22.03 -16.00 -19.33
C GLU A 135 -21.85 -14.48 -19.37
N SER A 136 -21.21 -13.89 -18.35
CA SER A 136 -20.92 -12.45 -18.32
C SER A 136 -19.76 -12.02 -19.23
N GLY A 137 -19.18 -12.94 -20.01
CA GLY A 137 -18.11 -12.65 -20.97
C GLY A 137 -16.75 -12.30 -20.35
N ARG A 138 -16.64 -12.28 -19.01
CA ARG A 138 -15.39 -11.93 -18.27
C ARG A 138 -14.27 -12.94 -18.51
N VAL A 139 -14.60 -14.17 -18.87
CA VAL A 139 -13.63 -15.21 -19.27
C VAL A 139 -13.21 -15.04 -20.74
N GLY A 140 -14.07 -14.47 -21.60
CA GLY A 140 -13.74 -14.12 -22.99
C GLY A 140 -12.74 -12.96 -23.09
N ASP A 141 -12.80 -12.00 -22.16
CA ASP A 141 -11.84 -10.89 -22.05
C ASP A 141 -10.44 -11.34 -21.61
N LEU A 142 -10.31 -12.46 -20.90
CA LEU A 142 -9.02 -13.09 -20.60
C LEU A 142 -8.37 -13.74 -21.83
N ASN A 143 -9.17 -14.12 -22.84
CA ASN A 143 -8.72 -14.75 -24.09
C ASN A 143 -8.64 -13.77 -25.29
N ARG A 144 -8.73 -12.45 -25.06
CA ARG A 144 -8.60 -11.42 -26.11
C ARG A 144 -7.16 -11.21 -26.63
N TRP A 145 -6.22 -12.07 -26.26
CA TRP A 145 -4.91 -12.22 -26.91
C TRP A 145 -5.02 -13.00 -28.24
N ASN A 146 -5.97 -12.65 -29.11
CA ASN A 146 -6.05 -13.18 -30.47
C ASN A 146 -5.50 -12.14 -31.46
N PRO A 147 -4.30 -12.31 -32.03
CA PRO A 147 -3.67 -11.38 -32.96
C PRO A 147 -4.16 -11.57 -34.42
N ASN A 148 -5.44 -11.92 -34.62
CA ASN A 148 -6.04 -11.92 -35.95
C ASN A 148 -6.96 -10.70 -36.09
N PRO A 149 -6.96 -10.05 -37.27
CA PRO A 149 -7.47 -8.69 -37.47
C PRO A 149 -8.96 -8.51 -37.15
#